data_AF-E4X254-F1
#
_entry.id   AF-E4X254-F1
#
_cell.length_a   1.000
_cell.length_b   1.000
_cell.length_c   1.000
_cell.angle_alpha   90.00
_cell.angle_beta   90.00
_cell.angle_gamma   90.00
#
_symmetry.space_group_name_H-M   'P 1'
#
loop_
_entity.id
_entity.type
_entity.pdbx_description
1 polymer ?
#
loop_
_entity_poly.entity_id
_entity_poly.type
_entity_poly.pdbx_seq_one_letter_code
_entity_poly.pdbx_strand_id
1 'polypeptide(L)'
;MNLFSFLLASTALADVYMHFPRGSNNRLNENSEVRRNGNRLFDSQNNNEGGYNVGDKLDKPAEKAEEQSKAVFFESTTEAPSELAIEWWNQHGCGRRDADDANWVNCQIVLQYMCEDSSSTKIKNGLNTNTNAYTHTGNDTTDGDHGERGVHESWEYYDSCYKRDRNYGLFTGNEARVRGGAIYTRQNPGGERRGYECPEERDYYPYWHPTPWKDIAVLTSEPGKCTDLLDENGKRNMKFECVHRVDDYSTLGYSKFNNKEECEYSGGEWTGKAIPEEKCILLEKTPDCKMAPWSRPNHLGQTDDSNNFPSYKWELPNFYGLLESQECVLRIRYNVTTNDNLDDFASDTSKGYFAGLESHDDPKVPCLSRSHSRFPAQTATDISSIRQNHQKTWASEDDEATSSRHSPLSSTTSRQLFWK
;
A
#
# COMPACT_ATOMS: atom_id res chain seq x y z
N MET A 1 10.29 -0.57 48.71
CA MET A 1 9.10 -1.00 47.94
C MET A 1 9.00 -0.06 46.75
N ASN A 2 9.50 -0.49 45.59
CA ASN A 2 9.40 0.30 44.37
C ASN A 2 8.28 -0.34 43.54
N LEU A 3 7.20 0.41 43.28
CA LEU A 3 6.17 -0.04 42.37
C LEU A 3 6.75 -0.11 40.95
N PHE A 4 6.70 -1.28 40.35
CA PHE A 4 6.80 -1.40 38.89
C PHE A 4 5.47 -0.92 38.30
N SER A 5 5.43 0.31 37.80
CA SER A 5 4.36 0.74 36.89
C SER A 5 4.54 -0.01 35.57
N PHE A 6 3.70 -1.03 35.35
CA PHE A 6 3.58 -1.68 34.04
C PHE A 6 2.97 -0.69 33.04
N LEU A 7 3.77 -0.26 32.07
CA LEU A 7 3.31 0.53 30.93
C LEU A 7 2.46 -0.36 29.99
N LEU A 8 1.16 -0.39 30.27
CA LEU A 8 0.14 -0.79 29.31
C LEU A 8 0.03 0.29 28.23
N ALA A 9 0.90 0.24 27.21
CA ALA A 9 0.44 0.72 25.92
C ALA A 9 -0.71 -0.20 25.46
N SER A 10 -1.67 0.34 24.74
CA SER A 10 -2.79 -0.43 24.18
C SER A 10 -2.85 -0.18 22.69
N THR A 11 -3.22 -1.21 21.93
CA THR A 11 -3.45 -1.09 20.49
C THR A 11 -4.73 -0.28 20.28
N ALA A 12 -4.61 1.04 20.26
CA ALA A 12 -5.70 1.93 19.91
C ALA A 12 -6.09 1.67 18.44
N LEU A 13 -7.34 1.25 18.22
CA LEU A 13 -7.90 1.15 16.88
C LEU A 13 -8.08 2.56 16.34
N ALA A 14 -7.16 2.99 15.48
CA ALA A 14 -7.19 4.29 14.83
C ALA A 14 -8.13 4.28 13.61
N ASP A 15 -9.44 4.35 13.86
CA ASP A 15 -10.45 4.37 12.81
C ASP A 15 -10.31 5.61 11.92
N VAL A 16 -10.33 5.40 10.60
CA VAL A 16 -10.37 6.45 9.58
C VAL A 16 -11.35 6.05 8.48
N TYR A 17 -12.26 6.95 8.13
CA TYR A 17 -13.31 6.74 7.13
C TYR A 17 -13.28 7.83 6.07
N MET A 18 -13.44 7.41 4.84
CA MET A 18 -13.24 8.22 3.64
C MET A 18 -14.62 8.50 3.04
N HIS A 19 -15.05 9.77 3.13
CA HIS A 19 -16.41 10.22 2.86
C HIS A 19 -16.60 10.64 1.41
N PHE A 20 -15.69 11.46 0.87
CA PHE A 20 -15.65 11.76 -0.54
C PHE A 20 -14.28 11.50 -1.20
N PRO A 21 -14.26 10.82 -2.35
CA PRO A 21 -15.29 9.85 -2.75
C PRO A 21 -15.46 8.74 -1.67
N ARG A 22 -16.20 7.64 -1.90
CA ARG A 22 -16.56 6.68 -0.83
C ARG A 22 -15.56 5.53 -0.60
N GLY A 23 -14.98 5.43 0.60
CA GLY A 23 -14.07 4.32 0.98
C GLY A 23 -14.76 3.03 1.40
N SER A 24 -14.27 1.87 0.92
CA SER A 24 -15.00 0.59 1.05
C SER A 24 -14.87 -0.12 2.40
N ASN A 25 -13.75 0.00 3.11
CA ASN A 25 -13.49 -0.73 4.37
C ASN A 25 -13.65 -2.28 4.26
N ASN A 26 -13.23 -2.86 3.13
CA ASN A 26 -13.48 -4.25 2.69
C ASN A 26 -14.93 -4.60 2.30
N ARG A 27 -15.90 -3.68 2.34
CA ARG A 27 -17.29 -3.95 1.93
C ARG A 27 -17.43 -4.09 0.41
N LEU A 28 -18.40 -4.89 -0.01
CA LEU A 28 -18.86 -5.02 -1.39
C LEU A 28 -20.31 -4.54 -1.47
N ASN A 29 -21.30 -5.41 -1.26
CA ASN A 29 -22.72 -5.13 -1.39
C ASN A 29 -23.53 -5.76 -0.23
N GLU A 30 -22.90 -5.97 0.93
CA GLU A 30 -23.56 -6.63 2.05
C GLU A 30 -24.68 -5.75 2.65
N ASN A 31 -25.83 -6.38 2.92
CA ASN A 31 -27.01 -5.78 3.54
C ASN A 31 -26.98 -5.79 5.08
N SER A 32 -25.77 -5.84 5.66
CA SER A 32 -25.53 -5.84 7.11
C SER A 32 -24.77 -4.58 7.53
N GLU A 33 -24.96 -4.13 8.78
CA GLU A 33 -24.20 -3.01 9.34
C GLU A 33 -22.70 -3.36 9.40
N VAL A 34 -22.38 -4.58 9.80
CA VAL A 34 -21.01 -5.14 9.85
C VAL A 34 -20.59 -5.68 8.48
N ARG A 35 -19.36 -5.39 8.02
CA ARG A 35 -18.73 -6.05 6.86
C ARG A 35 -18.63 -7.56 7.05
N ARG A 36 -18.85 -8.36 6.00
CA ARG A 36 -18.87 -9.83 6.09
C ARG A 36 -17.48 -10.45 6.14
N ASN A 37 -16.47 -9.83 5.52
CA ASN A 37 -15.10 -10.36 5.50
C ASN A 37 -14.04 -9.24 5.61
N GLY A 38 -13.43 -9.10 6.78
CA GLY A 38 -12.30 -8.18 7.02
C GLY A 38 -10.96 -8.62 6.41
N ASN A 39 -10.90 -9.76 5.70
CA ASN A 39 -9.71 -10.23 4.98
C ASN A 39 -9.81 -10.06 3.47
N ARG A 40 -10.87 -9.43 2.95
CA ARG A 40 -11.23 -9.53 1.52
C ARG A 40 -10.19 -8.93 0.57
N LEU A 41 -9.78 -7.69 0.83
CA LEU A 41 -8.94 -6.86 -0.06
C LEU A 41 -7.65 -6.35 0.60
N PHE A 42 -7.74 -5.82 1.82
CA PHE A 42 -6.64 -5.14 2.53
C PHE A 42 -6.87 -5.10 4.05
N ASP A 43 -5.85 -4.86 4.88
CA ASP A 43 -6.05 -4.62 6.31
C ASP A 43 -6.44 -3.17 6.58
N SER A 44 -7.75 -2.93 6.66
CA SER A 44 -8.25 -1.61 7.05
C SER A 44 -7.91 -1.20 8.49
N GLN A 45 -7.71 -2.17 9.39
CA GLN A 45 -7.66 -2.00 10.85
C GLN A 45 -8.74 -1.10 11.51
N ASN A 46 -9.81 -0.79 10.78
CA ASN A 46 -10.97 -0.02 11.23
C ASN A 46 -12.02 -0.93 11.91
N ASN A 47 -12.95 -0.34 12.67
CA ASN A 47 -14.20 -1.00 13.07
C ASN A 47 -14.92 -1.60 11.83
N ASN A 48 -15.52 -2.78 12.04
CA ASN A 48 -16.23 -3.57 11.04
C ASN A 48 -17.52 -2.91 10.51
N GLU A 49 -18.12 -1.99 11.27
CA GLU A 49 -19.37 -1.29 10.90
C GLU A 49 -19.15 -0.12 9.93
N GLY A 50 -17.92 0.37 9.79
CA GLY A 50 -17.62 1.52 8.92
C GLY A 50 -17.46 1.19 7.43
N GLY A 51 -17.36 2.25 6.62
CA GLY A 51 -17.16 2.19 5.17
C GLY A 51 -18.45 2.02 4.36
N TYR A 52 -18.31 2.13 3.04
CA TYR A 52 -19.42 2.14 2.08
C TYR A 52 -19.43 0.90 1.20
N ASN A 53 -20.63 0.39 0.90
CA ASN A 53 -20.81 -0.59 -0.16
C ASN A 53 -20.46 0.03 -1.53
N VAL A 54 -19.93 -0.79 -2.43
CA VAL A 54 -20.03 -0.60 -3.88
C VAL A 54 -21.53 -0.55 -4.20
N GLY A 55 -21.98 0.57 -4.77
CA GLY A 55 -23.39 0.70 -5.17
C GLY A 55 -23.68 -0.14 -6.40
N ASP A 56 -24.91 -0.63 -6.53
CA ASP A 56 -25.41 -1.20 -7.79
C ASP A 56 -25.91 -0.07 -8.71
N LYS A 57 -25.83 -0.24 -10.05
CA LYS A 57 -26.36 0.74 -11.02
C LYS A 57 -27.89 0.73 -11.12
N LEU A 58 -28.52 -0.36 -10.70
CA LEU A 58 -29.95 -0.63 -10.83
C LEU A 58 -30.60 -0.82 -9.46
N ASP A 59 -31.91 -1.03 -9.44
CA ASP A 59 -32.71 -1.36 -8.25
C ASP A 59 -32.53 -2.82 -7.77
N LYS A 60 -31.53 -3.53 -8.30
CA LYS A 60 -31.25 -4.94 -8.05
C LYS A 60 -29.75 -5.13 -7.82
N PRO A 61 -29.34 -6.12 -7.01
CA PRO A 61 -27.92 -6.46 -6.83
C PRO A 61 -27.26 -6.78 -8.17
N ALA A 62 -26.05 -6.26 -8.37
CA ALA A 62 -25.26 -6.54 -9.56
C ALA A 62 -24.87 -8.03 -9.63
N GLU A 63 -25.24 -8.69 -10.74
CA GLU A 63 -24.78 -10.04 -11.07
C GLU A 63 -23.45 -10.01 -11.85
N LYS A 64 -23.05 -8.83 -12.36
CA LYS A 64 -21.82 -8.63 -13.15
C LYS A 64 -21.11 -7.32 -12.79
N ALA A 65 -19.82 -7.24 -13.14
CA ALA A 65 -18.99 -6.09 -12.79
C ALA A 65 -19.45 -4.80 -13.49
N GLU A 66 -20.04 -4.91 -14.67
CA GLU A 66 -20.57 -3.78 -15.45
C GLU A 66 -21.86 -3.23 -14.85
N GLU A 67 -22.55 -3.98 -13.98
CA GLU A 67 -23.77 -3.59 -13.28
C GLU A 67 -23.45 -2.88 -11.94
N GLN A 68 -22.19 -2.88 -11.50
CA GLN A 68 -21.73 -2.11 -10.34
C GLN A 68 -21.49 -0.63 -10.70
N SER A 69 -21.86 0.25 -9.78
CA SER A 69 -21.63 1.69 -9.87
C SER A 69 -20.17 2.00 -9.56
N LYS A 70 -19.42 2.40 -10.59
CA LYS A 70 -18.06 2.92 -10.48
C LYS A 70 -18.09 4.45 -10.42
N ALA A 71 -17.26 5.05 -9.58
CA ALA A 71 -16.94 6.47 -9.70
C ALA A 71 -16.09 6.67 -10.97
N VAL A 72 -16.39 7.73 -11.73
CA VAL A 72 -15.64 8.08 -12.95
C VAL A 72 -15.27 9.55 -12.83
N PHE A 73 -13.98 9.83 -13.01
CA PHE A 73 -13.41 11.17 -12.96
C PHE A 73 -12.69 11.46 -14.27
N PHE A 74 -12.65 12.73 -14.66
CA PHE A 74 -11.85 13.16 -15.80
C PHE A 74 -10.41 13.39 -15.34
N GLU A 75 -9.44 12.90 -16.11
CA GLU A 75 -8.02 13.20 -15.91
C GLU A 75 -7.73 14.70 -16.07
N SER A 76 -6.56 15.15 -15.61
CA SER A 76 -6.08 16.48 -15.98
C SER A 76 -5.59 16.49 -17.43
N THR A 77 -5.62 17.66 -18.06
CA THR A 77 -5.06 17.87 -19.41
C THR A 77 -3.77 18.70 -19.31
N THR A 78 -3.09 18.92 -20.44
CA THR A 78 -1.93 19.85 -20.49
C THR A 78 -2.32 21.32 -20.40
N GLU A 79 -3.62 21.65 -20.53
CA GLU A 79 -4.13 23.02 -20.58
C GLU A 79 -4.98 23.40 -19.35
N ALA A 80 -5.61 22.41 -18.71
CA ALA A 80 -6.47 22.59 -17.54
C ALA A 80 -6.40 21.38 -16.59
N PRO A 81 -6.25 21.61 -15.27
CA PRO A 81 -6.29 20.55 -14.26
C PRO A 81 -7.73 20.10 -13.98
N SER A 82 -7.88 18.80 -13.69
CA SER A 82 -9.09 18.23 -13.09
C SER A 82 -8.83 17.98 -11.61
N GLU A 83 -9.63 18.58 -10.74
CA GLU A 83 -9.41 18.56 -9.30
C GLU A 83 -10.46 17.72 -8.57
N LEU A 84 -10.00 16.74 -7.80
CA LEU A 84 -10.82 15.90 -6.92
C LEU A 84 -10.62 16.32 -5.46
N ALA A 85 -11.69 16.71 -4.78
CA ALA A 85 -11.68 16.80 -3.33
C ALA A 85 -11.64 15.38 -2.74
N ILE A 86 -10.71 15.14 -1.82
CA ILE A 86 -10.65 13.95 -0.99
C ILE A 86 -11.04 14.39 0.41
N GLU A 87 -12.08 13.80 0.99
CA GLU A 87 -12.66 14.14 2.28
C GLU A 87 -12.72 12.89 3.15
N TRP A 88 -12.33 13.02 4.42
CA TRP A 88 -12.31 11.91 5.35
C TRP A 88 -12.75 12.34 6.75
N TRP A 89 -12.72 11.38 7.65
CA TRP A 89 -12.85 11.52 9.08
C TRP A 89 -11.87 10.58 9.76
N ASN A 90 -11.32 10.98 10.90
CA ASN A 90 -10.36 10.20 11.66
C ASN A 90 -10.68 10.27 13.16
N GLN A 91 -10.84 9.12 13.80
CA GLN A 91 -11.41 9.03 15.15
C GLN A 91 -10.56 9.70 16.22
N HIS A 92 -9.23 9.65 16.11
CA HIS A 92 -8.34 10.09 17.19
C HIS A 92 -7.93 11.57 17.09
N GLY A 93 -8.48 12.30 16.12
CA GLY A 93 -8.10 13.68 15.86
C GLY A 93 -6.71 13.79 15.24
N CYS A 94 -6.28 14.99 14.89
CA CYS A 94 -5.04 15.20 14.15
C CYS A 94 -4.48 16.58 14.47
N GLY A 95 -3.19 16.67 14.78
CA GLY A 95 -2.51 17.93 15.08
C GLY A 95 -2.95 18.56 16.40
N ARG A 96 -2.48 19.79 16.60
CA ARG A 96 -2.70 20.61 17.80
C ARG A 96 -3.44 21.87 17.43
N ARG A 97 -4.56 22.17 18.10
CA ARG A 97 -5.39 23.33 17.78
C ARG A 97 -4.69 24.65 18.11
N ASP A 98 -4.14 24.72 19.33
CA ASP A 98 -3.58 25.92 19.92
C ASP A 98 -2.57 25.56 21.03
N ALA A 99 -2.01 26.57 21.70
CA ALA A 99 -1.00 26.37 22.75
C ALA A 99 -1.54 25.65 24.00
N ASP A 100 -2.85 25.66 24.25
CA ASP A 100 -3.47 25.14 25.47
C ASP A 100 -4.22 23.81 25.24
N ASP A 101 -4.33 23.36 23.97
CA ASP A 101 -4.79 22.02 23.61
C ASP A 101 -3.87 20.95 24.24
N ALA A 102 -4.37 20.30 25.30
CA ALA A 102 -3.66 19.25 26.04
C ALA A 102 -3.86 17.85 25.44
N ASN A 103 -4.87 17.65 24.58
CA ASN A 103 -5.28 16.34 24.05
C ASN A 103 -4.91 16.16 22.58
N TRP A 104 -4.03 17.02 22.07
CA TRP A 104 -3.50 16.94 20.71
C TRP A 104 -2.71 15.66 20.47
N VAL A 105 -2.77 15.14 19.25
CA VAL A 105 -2.00 13.96 18.83
C VAL A 105 -1.17 14.29 17.59
N ASN A 106 0.01 13.71 17.50
CA ASN A 106 0.75 13.75 16.24
C ASN A 106 0.08 12.81 15.24
N CYS A 107 -0.13 13.31 14.03
CA CYS A 107 -0.67 12.52 12.93
C CYS A 107 0.22 12.63 11.69
N GLN A 108 0.32 11.54 10.94
CA GLN A 108 0.80 11.55 9.56
C GLN A 108 -0.24 10.88 8.67
N ILE A 109 -0.75 11.64 7.72
CA ILE A 109 -1.71 11.24 6.72
C ILE A 109 -1.01 11.18 5.36
N VAL A 110 -1.13 10.12 4.58
CA VAL A 110 -0.48 10.04 3.25
C VAL A 110 -1.42 9.53 2.18
N LEU A 111 -1.82 10.41 1.27
CA LEU A 111 -2.67 10.11 0.13
C LEU A 111 -1.84 9.48 -1.00
N GLN A 112 -2.36 8.44 -1.67
CA GLN A 112 -1.66 7.74 -2.77
C GLN A 112 -2.63 7.22 -3.83
N TYR A 113 -2.14 6.57 -4.89
CA TYR A 113 -2.96 5.78 -5.80
C TYR A 113 -2.15 4.75 -6.57
N MET A 114 -2.81 3.78 -7.17
CA MET A 114 -2.31 3.04 -8.32
C MET A 114 -3.38 3.08 -9.40
N CYS A 115 -2.96 2.90 -10.64
CA CYS A 115 -3.85 2.74 -11.78
C CYS A 115 -3.24 1.71 -12.71
N GLU A 116 -4.11 0.99 -13.41
CA GLU A 116 -3.76 0.13 -14.53
C GLU A 116 -4.60 0.52 -15.76
N ASP A 117 -4.11 0.18 -16.95
CA ASP A 117 -4.88 0.36 -18.17
C ASP A 117 -6.13 -0.51 -18.17
N SER A 118 -7.29 0.09 -18.40
CA SER A 118 -8.59 -0.60 -18.34
C SER A 118 -8.74 -1.76 -19.34
N SER A 119 -7.90 -1.82 -20.39
CA SER A 119 -7.88 -2.94 -21.35
C SER A 119 -7.18 -4.21 -20.83
N SER A 120 -6.31 -4.08 -19.82
CA SER A 120 -5.51 -5.20 -19.27
C SER A 120 -5.51 -5.28 -17.74
N THR A 121 -6.33 -4.46 -17.07
CA THR A 121 -6.31 -4.38 -15.60
C THR A 121 -6.79 -5.66 -14.91
N LYS A 122 -6.14 -5.98 -13.78
CA LYS A 122 -6.63 -6.98 -12.82
C LYS A 122 -7.46 -6.32 -11.71
N ILE A 123 -7.38 -4.99 -11.53
CA ILE A 123 -8.09 -4.21 -10.50
C ILE A 123 -9.62 -4.34 -10.68
N LYS A 124 -10.26 -5.01 -9.72
CA LYS A 124 -11.71 -5.30 -9.76
C LYS A 124 -12.31 -5.35 -8.35
N ASN A 125 -13.60 -5.05 -8.23
CA ASN A 125 -14.30 -5.20 -6.94
C ASN A 125 -14.71 -6.66 -6.68
N GLY A 126 -14.88 -7.45 -7.74
CA GLY A 126 -15.48 -8.77 -7.65
C GLY A 126 -17.00 -8.70 -7.37
N LEU A 127 -17.62 -9.87 -7.37
CA LEU A 127 -19.06 -10.09 -7.21
C LEU A 127 -19.40 -10.77 -5.88
N ASN A 128 -18.39 -11.28 -5.17
CA ASN A 128 -18.57 -11.88 -3.85
C ASN A 128 -17.55 -11.36 -2.82
N THR A 129 -17.82 -11.63 -1.54
CA THR A 129 -17.03 -11.12 -0.41
C THR A 129 -15.83 -12.00 -0.03
N ASN A 130 -15.52 -13.04 -0.81
CA ASN A 130 -14.42 -13.95 -0.49
C ASN A 130 -13.07 -13.28 -0.78
N THR A 131 -12.10 -13.51 0.10
CA THR A 131 -10.69 -13.18 -0.16
C THR A 131 -10.17 -13.98 -1.35
N ASN A 132 -9.30 -13.41 -2.20
CA ASN A 132 -8.69 -14.10 -3.34
C ASN A 132 -8.07 -15.45 -2.94
N ALA A 133 -7.95 -16.41 -3.86
CA ALA A 133 -7.30 -17.69 -3.57
C ALA A 133 -5.90 -17.73 -4.18
N TYR A 134 -4.99 -18.42 -3.50
CA TYR A 134 -3.76 -18.92 -4.09
C TYR A 134 -3.54 -20.34 -3.56
N THR A 135 -2.77 -21.16 -4.26
CA THR A 135 -2.35 -22.48 -3.74
C THR A 135 -0.88 -22.46 -3.38
N HIS A 136 -0.52 -23.25 -2.37
CA HIS A 136 0.84 -23.37 -1.84
C HIS A 136 1.23 -24.84 -1.81
N THR A 137 2.33 -25.19 -2.48
CA THR A 137 2.84 -26.56 -2.60
C THR A 137 4.36 -26.53 -2.42
N GLY A 138 4.83 -26.77 -1.20
CA GLY A 138 6.23 -26.53 -0.84
C GLY A 138 6.52 -25.03 -0.92
N ASN A 139 7.69 -24.64 -1.46
CA ASN A 139 8.01 -23.21 -1.66
C ASN A 139 7.29 -22.59 -2.86
N ASP A 140 6.64 -23.40 -3.71
CA ASP A 140 5.91 -22.91 -4.87
C ASP A 140 4.52 -22.42 -4.46
N THR A 141 4.15 -21.29 -5.05
CA THR A 141 2.88 -20.59 -4.87
C THR A 141 2.34 -20.27 -6.24
N THR A 142 1.05 -20.45 -6.45
CA THR A 142 0.39 -20.15 -7.73
C THR A 142 -0.91 -19.41 -7.49
N ASP A 143 -1.18 -18.44 -8.35
CA ASP A 143 -2.44 -17.71 -8.34
C ASP A 143 -3.62 -18.68 -8.49
N GLY A 144 -4.64 -18.45 -7.68
CA GLY A 144 -5.92 -19.14 -7.74
C GLY A 144 -7.02 -18.17 -8.15
N ASP A 145 -6.74 -17.21 -9.05
CA ASP A 145 -7.68 -16.14 -9.40
C ASP A 145 -9.06 -16.72 -9.74
N HIS A 146 -10.05 -16.11 -9.10
CA HIS A 146 -11.44 -16.34 -9.36
C HIS A 146 -12.00 -15.00 -9.82
N GLY A 147 -12.48 -14.92 -11.06
CA GLY A 147 -12.98 -13.68 -11.68
C GLY A 147 -14.00 -12.92 -10.82
N GLU A 148 -14.74 -13.63 -9.96
CA GLU A 148 -15.72 -13.07 -9.01
C GLU A 148 -15.14 -12.46 -7.73
N ARG A 149 -13.84 -12.54 -7.46
CA ARG A 149 -13.23 -12.00 -6.22
C ARG A 149 -12.57 -10.65 -6.48
N GLY A 150 -12.42 -9.86 -5.43
CA GLY A 150 -11.93 -8.49 -5.53
C GLY A 150 -10.40 -8.42 -5.54
N VAL A 151 -9.82 -7.64 -6.45
CA VAL A 151 -8.37 -7.42 -6.55
C VAL A 151 -8.10 -5.92 -6.47
N HIS A 152 -7.21 -5.57 -5.55
CA HIS A 152 -6.51 -4.30 -5.55
C HIS A 152 -5.11 -4.57 -6.09
N GLU A 153 -4.20 -5.02 -5.23
CA GLU A 153 -2.82 -5.36 -5.60
C GLU A 153 -2.76 -6.68 -6.37
N SER A 154 -1.77 -6.82 -7.27
CA SER A 154 -1.61 -8.01 -8.09
C SER A 154 -1.10 -9.21 -7.28
N TRP A 155 -1.36 -10.43 -7.76
CA TRP A 155 -0.82 -11.64 -7.15
C TRP A 155 0.71 -11.65 -7.11
N GLU A 156 1.34 -11.20 -8.20
CA GLU A 156 2.79 -11.18 -8.36
C GLU A 156 3.45 -10.25 -7.34
N TYR A 157 2.81 -9.11 -7.05
CA TYR A 157 3.24 -8.21 -5.98
C TYR A 157 3.17 -8.88 -4.60
N TYR A 158 2.04 -9.49 -4.26
CA TYR A 158 1.90 -10.23 -3.00
C TYR A 158 2.90 -11.38 -2.88
N ASP A 159 3.13 -12.14 -3.95
CA ASP A 159 4.05 -13.28 -3.95
C ASP A 159 5.50 -12.84 -3.72
N SER A 160 5.90 -11.71 -4.33
CA SER A 160 7.20 -11.08 -4.05
C SER A 160 7.35 -10.71 -2.57
N CYS A 161 6.30 -10.15 -1.96
CA CYS A 161 6.27 -9.78 -0.54
C CYS A 161 6.24 -11.01 0.39
N TYR A 162 5.54 -12.08 -0.01
CA TYR A 162 5.49 -13.35 0.71
C TYR A 162 6.86 -14.05 0.75
N LYS A 163 7.61 -14.00 -0.36
CA LYS A 163 8.90 -14.70 -0.50
C LYS A 163 10.10 -13.88 -0.07
N ARG A 164 10.08 -12.55 -0.21
CA ARG A 164 11.12 -11.62 0.26
C ARG A 164 11.19 -11.64 1.79
N ASP A 165 12.36 -11.96 2.37
CA ASP A 165 12.55 -11.88 3.82
C ASP A 165 12.26 -10.46 4.29
N ARG A 166 11.51 -10.35 5.40
CA ARG A 166 11.24 -9.06 6.05
C ARG A 166 12.53 -8.32 6.41
N ASN A 167 12.48 -7.00 6.46
CA ASN A 167 13.59 -6.23 7.01
C ASN A 167 13.73 -6.50 8.53
N TYR A 168 14.79 -7.23 8.90
CA TYR A 168 15.10 -7.61 10.29
C TYR A 168 15.59 -6.44 11.18
N GLY A 169 15.84 -5.27 10.59
CA GLY A 169 16.15 -4.03 11.30
C GLY A 169 14.91 -3.30 11.86
N LEU A 170 13.70 -3.65 11.38
CA LEU A 170 12.46 -3.00 11.80
C LEU A 170 12.11 -3.30 13.27
N PHE A 171 11.53 -2.31 13.95
CA PHE A 171 11.07 -2.46 15.32
C PHE A 171 9.97 -3.54 15.45
N THR A 172 10.29 -4.63 16.15
CA THR A 172 9.35 -5.74 16.43
C THR A 172 8.61 -5.60 17.76
N GLY A 173 8.94 -4.61 18.60
CA GLY A 173 8.38 -4.47 19.94
C GLY A 173 8.52 -5.76 20.78
N ASN A 174 7.44 -6.14 21.47
CA ASN A 174 7.37 -7.37 22.26
C ASN A 174 7.12 -8.64 21.42
N GLU A 175 6.87 -8.51 20.11
CA GLU A 175 6.62 -9.68 19.25
C GLU A 175 7.91 -10.43 18.96
N ALA A 176 7.83 -11.76 18.93
CA ALA A 176 8.95 -12.60 18.55
C ALA A 176 9.39 -12.28 17.12
N ARG A 177 10.72 -12.29 16.87
CA ARG A 177 11.28 -12.14 15.52
C ARG A 177 11.00 -13.39 14.68
N VAL A 178 9.79 -13.48 14.12
CA VAL A 178 9.42 -14.46 13.11
C VAL A 178 10.36 -14.28 11.90
N ARG A 179 11.06 -15.35 11.52
CA ARG A 179 11.88 -15.40 10.30
C ARG A 179 11.01 -15.71 9.10
N GLY A 180 11.37 -15.16 7.94
CA GLY A 180 10.68 -15.36 6.67
C GLY A 180 10.09 -14.07 6.10
N GLY A 181 9.02 -14.21 5.32
CA GLY A 181 8.49 -13.19 4.42
C GLY A 181 8.14 -11.83 5.04
N ALA A 182 8.12 -10.79 4.19
CA ALA A 182 7.64 -9.44 4.50
C ALA A 182 6.12 -9.38 4.80
N ILE A 183 5.42 -10.52 4.78
CA ILE A 183 4.09 -10.66 5.38
C ILE A 183 4.09 -10.60 6.92
N TYR A 184 5.22 -10.87 7.57
CA TYR A 184 5.37 -10.85 9.03
C TYR A 184 5.84 -9.47 9.51
N THR A 185 4.92 -8.68 10.09
CA THR A 185 5.22 -7.36 10.65
C THR A 185 4.86 -7.29 12.13
N ARG A 186 5.10 -6.14 12.78
CA ARG A 186 4.64 -5.88 14.15
C ARG A 186 3.09 -5.81 14.25
N GLN A 187 2.41 -5.46 13.15
CA GLN A 187 0.94 -5.37 13.13
C GLN A 187 0.28 -6.65 12.56
N ASN A 188 1.05 -7.47 11.84
CA ASN A 188 0.62 -8.75 11.26
C ASN A 188 1.56 -9.91 11.68
N PRO A 189 1.71 -10.21 12.99
CA PRO A 189 2.70 -11.17 13.47
C PRO A 189 2.40 -12.63 13.07
N GLY A 190 1.13 -12.98 12.83
CA GLY A 190 0.72 -14.30 12.35
C GLY A 190 0.85 -14.47 10.83
N GLY A 191 1.16 -13.40 10.09
CA GLY A 191 1.21 -13.44 8.62
C GLY A 191 -0.18 -13.57 7.97
N GLU A 192 -1.24 -13.16 8.67
CA GLU A 192 -2.61 -13.22 8.16
C GLU A 192 -2.75 -12.48 6.83
N ARG A 193 -3.33 -13.14 5.83
CA ARG A 193 -3.47 -12.59 4.49
C ARG A 193 -4.75 -11.77 4.33
N ARG A 194 -4.60 -10.57 3.76
CA ARG A 194 -5.68 -9.61 3.50
C ARG A 194 -5.69 -9.27 2.02
N GLY A 195 -6.57 -9.92 1.25
CA GLY A 195 -6.51 -9.89 -0.21
C GLY A 195 -5.15 -10.33 -0.75
N TYR A 196 -4.47 -9.40 -1.39
CA TYR A 196 -3.08 -9.48 -1.89
C TYR A 196 -2.24 -8.28 -1.38
N GLU A 197 -2.65 -7.64 -0.28
CA GLU A 197 -1.89 -6.56 0.35
C GLU A 197 -0.53 -7.05 0.88
N CYS A 198 0.55 -6.30 0.63
CA CYS A 198 1.85 -6.49 1.28
C CYS A 198 1.89 -5.79 2.67
N PRO A 199 1.94 -6.53 3.80
CA PRO A 199 1.88 -5.95 5.14
C PRO A 199 3.07 -5.03 5.49
N GLU A 200 4.29 -5.34 5.05
CA GLU A 200 5.45 -4.48 5.28
C GLU A 200 5.34 -3.15 4.54
N GLU A 201 4.79 -3.15 3.31
CA GLU A 201 4.52 -1.90 2.60
C GLU A 201 3.43 -1.08 3.29
N ARG A 202 2.37 -1.75 3.80
CA ARG A 202 1.26 -1.11 4.52
C ARG A 202 1.73 -0.43 5.81
N ASP A 203 2.57 -1.11 6.59
CA ASP A 203 2.91 -0.71 7.95
C ASP A 203 4.03 0.34 8.02
N TYR A 204 4.93 0.38 7.03
CA TYR A 204 6.11 1.23 7.05
C TYR A 204 6.11 2.23 5.89
N TYR A 205 6.33 3.52 6.19
CA TYR A 205 6.36 4.62 5.22
C TYR A 205 7.54 5.57 5.52
N PRO A 206 8.31 6.00 4.52
CA PRO A 206 8.29 5.56 3.11
C PRO A 206 8.77 4.11 2.95
N TYR A 207 8.32 3.41 1.90
CA TYR A 207 8.74 2.03 1.64
C TYR A 207 10.01 1.97 0.80
N TRP A 208 10.95 1.09 1.18
CA TRP A 208 12.29 1.00 0.56
C TRP A 208 12.38 0.04 -0.62
N HIS A 209 11.40 -0.84 -0.82
CA HIS A 209 11.26 -1.67 -2.01
C HIS A 209 10.24 -1.07 -2.99
N PRO A 210 10.23 -1.51 -4.26
CA PRO A 210 9.20 -1.13 -5.20
C PRO A 210 7.79 -1.44 -4.69
N THR A 211 6.87 -0.54 -4.98
CA THR A 211 5.45 -0.61 -4.65
C THR A 211 4.65 -0.14 -5.86
N PRO A 212 3.45 -0.70 -6.16
CA PRO A 212 2.58 -0.15 -7.20
C PRO A 212 1.99 1.22 -6.82
N TRP A 213 2.19 1.64 -5.56
CA TRP A 213 1.54 2.80 -4.97
C TRP A 213 2.32 4.10 -5.14
N LYS A 214 1.63 5.09 -5.69
CA LYS A 214 2.11 6.41 -6.10
C LYS A 214 1.61 7.47 -5.13
N ASP A 215 2.52 8.14 -4.44
CA ASP A 215 2.14 9.21 -3.51
C ASP A 215 1.48 10.42 -4.21
N ILE A 216 0.55 11.05 -3.48
CA ILE A 216 -0.15 12.29 -3.84
C ILE A 216 0.21 13.39 -2.85
N ALA A 217 0.09 13.10 -1.55
CA ALA A 217 0.33 14.09 -0.51
C ALA A 217 0.66 13.44 0.83
N VAL A 218 1.64 13.99 1.54
CA VAL A 218 1.98 13.70 2.94
C VAL A 218 1.52 14.89 3.79
N LEU A 219 0.48 14.70 4.59
CA LEU A 219 -0.10 15.70 5.48
C LEU A 219 0.30 15.31 6.92
N THR A 220 1.23 16.05 7.53
CA THR A 220 1.83 15.67 8.83
C THR A 220 1.75 16.78 9.88
N SER A 221 1.66 16.43 11.16
CA SER A 221 1.87 17.36 12.28
C SER A 221 3.30 17.91 12.36
N GLU A 222 4.26 17.25 11.70
CA GLU A 222 5.69 17.60 11.72
C GLU A 222 6.23 17.94 10.32
N PRO A 223 5.91 19.11 9.73
CA PRO A 223 6.40 19.50 8.40
C PRO A 223 7.94 19.54 8.26
N GLY A 224 8.68 19.58 9.37
CA GLY A 224 10.15 19.47 9.34
C GLY A 224 10.66 18.15 8.75
N LYS A 225 9.85 17.08 8.80
CA LYS A 225 10.18 15.76 8.22
C LYS A 225 9.83 15.66 6.73
N CYS A 226 9.28 16.71 6.12
CA CYS A 226 8.83 16.67 4.73
C CYS A 226 9.94 16.44 3.71
N THR A 227 11.16 16.94 3.94
CA THR A 227 12.29 16.67 3.03
C THR A 227 12.59 15.18 3.00
N ASP A 228 12.84 14.56 4.17
CA ASP A 228 13.15 13.14 4.27
C ASP A 228 12.02 12.25 3.73
N LEU A 229 10.76 12.56 4.05
CA LEU A 229 9.58 11.82 3.59
C LEU A 229 9.34 11.93 2.07
N LEU A 230 9.79 13.02 1.44
CA LEU A 230 9.71 13.19 -0.01
C LEU A 230 10.92 12.56 -0.71
N ASP A 231 12.13 12.79 -0.22
CA ASP A 231 13.35 12.26 -0.83
C ASP A 231 13.42 10.74 -0.75
N GLU A 232 12.84 10.12 0.29
CA GLU A 232 12.74 8.66 0.38
C GLU A 232 11.51 8.04 -0.30
N ASN A 233 10.66 8.82 -0.97
CA ASN A 233 9.51 8.23 -1.68
C ASN A 233 9.89 7.58 -3.01
N GLY A 234 9.06 6.64 -3.48
CA GLY A 234 9.27 5.92 -4.74
C GLY A 234 9.07 6.77 -6.02
N LYS A 235 8.68 8.04 -5.89
CA LYS A 235 8.59 9.00 -7.01
C LYS A 235 9.84 9.87 -7.17
N ARG A 236 10.68 10.00 -6.14
CA ARG A 236 11.93 10.77 -6.15
C ARG A 236 13.18 9.90 -6.08
N ASN A 237 13.12 8.75 -5.42
CA ASN A 237 14.25 7.84 -5.26
C ASN A 237 13.95 6.45 -5.83
N MET A 238 14.86 5.94 -6.66
CA MET A 238 14.75 4.63 -7.29
C MET A 238 14.73 3.54 -6.22
N LYS A 239 13.68 2.71 -6.23
CA LYS A 239 13.57 1.57 -5.30
C LYS A 239 14.01 0.29 -5.98
N PHE A 240 14.70 -0.56 -5.22
CA PHE A 240 15.38 -1.74 -5.72
C PHE A 240 14.81 -3.02 -5.13
N GLU A 241 14.86 -4.09 -5.92
CA GLU A 241 14.57 -5.44 -5.45
C GLU A 241 15.54 -6.45 -6.08
N CYS A 242 15.75 -7.56 -5.38
CA CYS A 242 16.53 -8.65 -5.91
C CYS A 242 15.68 -9.46 -6.90
N VAL A 243 16.17 -9.65 -8.12
CA VAL A 243 15.57 -10.55 -9.12
C VAL A 243 16.59 -11.60 -9.53
N HIS A 244 16.14 -12.78 -9.95
CA HIS A 244 17.02 -13.83 -10.47
C HIS A 244 16.68 -14.09 -11.92
N ARG A 245 17.65 -14.14 -12.82
CA ARG A 245 17.39 -14.48 -14.23
C ARG A 245 17.02 -15.96 -14.37
N VAL A 246 15.98 -16.23 -15.14
CA VAL A 246 15.60 -17.57 -15.60
C VAL A 246 16.29 -17.86 -16.94
N ASP A 247 16.33 -16.85 -17.81
CA ASP A 247 17.08 -16.82 -19.07
C ASP A 247 17.49 -15.37 -19.41
N ASP A 248 18.00 -15.14 -20.62
CA ASP A 248 18.47 -13.82 -21.07
C ASP A 248 17.37 -12.74 -21.15
N TYR A 249 16.08 -13.14 -21.14
CA TYR A 249 14.93 -12.26 -21.37
C TYR A 249 13.91 -12.24 -20.23
N SER A 250 14.02 -13.16 -19.27
CA SER A 250 13.05 -13.33 -18.18
C SER A 250 13.70 -13.48 -16.81
N THR A 251 13.06 -12.88 -15.81
CA THR A 251 13.44 -12.96 -14.40
C THR A 251 12.36 -13.68 -13.59
N LEU A 252 12.77 -14.40 -12.54
CA LEU A 252 11.86 -14.74 -11.44
C LEU A 252 11.33 -13.43 -10.86
N GLY A 253 10.00 -13.29 -10.80
CA GLY A 253 9.32 -12.12 -10.22
C GLY A 253 9.43 -12.00 -8.70
N TYR A 254 10.33 -12.75 -8.07
CA TYR A 254 10.57 -12.74 -6.64
C TYR A 254 12.01 -13.15 -6.31
N SER A 255 12.46 -12.75 -5.12
CA SER A 255 13.65 -13.26 -4.45
C SER A 255 13.42 -13.18 -2.96
N LYS A 256 14.11 -14.02 -2.18
CA LYS A 256 14.11 -13.90 -0.72
C LYS A 256 14.98 -12.75 -0.20
N PHE A 257 15.92 -12.26 -1.00
CA PHE A 257 16.90 -11.29 -0.53
C PHE A 257 16.35 -9.85 -0.60
N ASN A 258 16.47 -9.14 0.52
CA ASN A 258 15.98 -7.77 0.71
C ASN A 258 17.10 -6.71 0.72
N ASN A 259 18.34 -7.12 0.44
CA ASN A 259 19.53 -6.28 0.40
C ASN A 259 20.42 -6.69 -0.80
N LYS A 260 21.29 -5.76 -1.20
CA LYS A 260 22.13 -5.90 -2.39
C LYS A 260 23.18 -6.99 -2.23
N GLU A 261 23.84 -7.02 -1.09
CA GLU A 261 24.98 -7.88 -0.80
C GLU A 261 24.60 -9.37 -0.83
N GLU A 262 23.51 -9.75 -0.15
CA GLU A 262 23.03 -11.14 -0.18
C GLU A 262 22.41 -11.52 -1.53
N CYS A 263 21.83 -10.55 -2.25
CA CYS A 263 21.32 -10.76 -3.61
C CYS A 263 22.45 -11.13 -4.57
N GLU A 264 23.46 -10.25 -4.70
CA GLU A 264 24.61 -10.41 -5.59
C GLU A 264 25.45 -11.63 -5.21
N TYR A 265 25.69 -11.87 -3.90
CA TYR A 265 26.38 -13.06 -3.42
C TYR A 265 25.65 -14.37 -3.80
N SER A 266 24.33 -14.32 -3.92
CA SER A 266 23.50 -15.47 -4.29
C SER A 266 23.21 -15.59 -5.78
N GLY A 267 23.89 -14.80 -6.63
CA GLY A 267 23.72 -14.82 -8.08
C GLY A 267 22.45 -14.12 -8.59
N GLY A 268 21.81 -13.30 -7.75
CA GLY A 268 20.73 -12.40 -8.15
C GLY A 268 21.26 -11.08 -8.71
N GLU A 269 20.39 -10.35 -9.40
CA GLU A 269 20.61 -9.01 -9.92
C GLU A 269 19.84 -8.01 -9.05
N TRP A 270 20.51 -6.98 -8.55
CA TRP A 270 19.90 -5.95 -7.71
C TRP A 270 19.31 -4.83 -8.58
N THR A 271 18.12 -5.08 -9.10
CA THR A 271 17.50 -4.24 -10.13
C THR A 271 16.68 -3.12 -9.50
N GLY A 272 16.94 -1.88 -9.93
CA GLY A 272 16.11 -0.73 -9.62
C GLY A 272 14.90 -0.65 -10.56
N LYS A 273 13.71 -0.37 -10.04
CA LYS A 273 12.61 0.12 -10.89
C LYS A 273 12.87 1.59 -11.17
N ALA A 274 13.39 1.86 -12.37
CA ALA A 274 13.82 3.18 -12.78
C ALA A 274 12.70 4.23 -12.64
N ILE A 275 13.04 5.32 -11.97
CA ILE A 275 12.40 6.60 -12.24
C ILE A 275 13.00 7.07 -13.57
N PRO A 276 12.20 7.30 -14.62
CA PRO A 276 12.74 7.82 -15.88
C PRO A 276 13.46 9.14 -15.63
N GLU A 277 14.61 9.38 -16.27
CA GLU A 277 15.13 10.75 -16.36
C GLU A 277 14.11 11.62 -17.13
N GLU A 278 14.02 12.92 -16.80
CA GLU A 278 13.20 13.89 -17.56
C GLU A 278 13.81 14.15 -18.96
N LYS A 279 13.64 13.20 -19.88
CA LYS A 279 14.02 13.30 -21.29
C LYS A 279 12.90 12.71 -22.15
N CYS A 280 12.02 13.58 -22.64
CA CYS A 280 10.86 13.25 -23.49
C CYS A 280 9.78 12.34 -22.87
N ILE A 281 9.94 11.93 -21.61
CA ILE A 281 8.89 11.37 -20.75
C ILE A 281 8.47 12.46 -19.77
N LEU A 282 7.17 12.73 -19.67
CA LEU A 282 6.64 13.68 -18.70
C LEU A 282 6.56 13.00 -17.34
N LEU A 283 7.32 13.52 -16.36
CA LEU A 283 7.31 12.99 -15.00
C LEU A 283 5.97 13.26 -14.32
N GLU A 284 5.55 12.33 -13.46
CA GLU A 284 4.44 12.58 -12.57
C GLU A 284 4.78 13.72 -11.60
N LYS A 285 3.77 14.52 -11.27
CA LYS A 285 3.89 15.56 -10.25
C LYS A 285 4.39 14.94 -8.94
N THR A 286 5.44 15.54 -8.36
CA THR A 286 5.95 15.12 -7.05
C THR A 286 4.87 15.34 -5.99
N PRO A 287 4.71 14.42 -5.02
CA PRO A 287 3.68 14.56 -4.01
C PRO A 287 3.91 15.80 -3.15
N ASP A 288 2.82 16.40 -2.70
CA ASP A 288 2.88 17.52 -1.74
C ASP A 288 3.32 17.00 -0.37
N CYS A 289 4.08 17.78 0.40
CA CYS A 289 4.21 17.55 1.84
C CYS A 289 3.92 18.83 2.62
N LYS A 290 2.93 18.77 3.51
CA LYS A 290 2.29 19.94 4.13
C LYS A 290 1.86 19.62 5.57
N MET A 291 1.52 20.67 6.32
CA MET A 291 0.89 20.52 7.63
C MET A 291 -0.46 19.81 7.49
N ALA A 292 -0.73 18.85 8.38
CA ALA A 292 -2.03 18.19 8.42
C ALA A 292 -3.13 19.15 8.89
N PRO A 293 -4.36 19.07 8.33
CA PRO A 293 -5.50 19.82 8.86
C PRO A 293 -5.81 19.34 10.27
N TRP A 294 -6.03 20.27 11.21
CA TRP A 294 -6.45 19.88 12.55
C TRP A 294 -7.83 19.23 12.50
N SER A 295 -8.02 18.13 13.23
CA SER A 295 -9.34 17.51 13.39
C SER A 295 -9.59 17.09 14.83
N ARG A 296 -10.83 17.24 15.28
CA ARG A 296 -11.23 16.92 16.65
C ARG A 296 -11.47 15.40 16.83
N PRO A 297 -10.96 14.76 17.89
CA PRO A 297 -11.23 13.36 18.17
C PRO A 297 -12.73 13.08 18.36
N ASN A 298 -13.19 11.95 17.81
CA ASN A 298 -14.55 11.41 17.88
C ASN A 298 -15.67 12.32 17.30
N HIS A 299 -15.36 13.25 16.39
CA HIS A 299 -16.34 14.16 15.76
C HIS A 299 -16.35 14.02 14.25
N LEU A 300 -17.51 13.69 13.65
CA LEU A 300 -17.68 13.52 12.19
C LEU A 300 -17.59 14.89 11.48
N GLY A 301 -16.36 15.31 11.18
CA GLY A 301 -16.03 16.68 10.81
C GLY A 301 -15.67 17.53 12.03
N GLN A 302 -15.45 18.83 11.81
CA GLN A 302 -14.84 19.80 12.72
C GLN A 302 -13.32 19.94 12.51
N THR A 303 -12.97 20.89 11.65
CA THR A 303 -11.61 21.35 11.34
C THR A 303 -11.54 22.87 11.45
N ASP A 304 -10.52 23.40 12.13
CA ASP A 304 -10.21 24.84 12.28
C ASP A 304 -11.45 25.75 12.49
N ASP A 305 -12.23 25.45 13.55
CA ASP A 305 -13.50 26.10 13.93
C ASP A 305 -14.63 26.11 12.88
N SER A 306 -14.42 25.45 11.74
CA SER A 306 -15.48 25.09 10.79
C SER A 306 -16.11 23.74 11.15
N ASN A 307 -17.34 23.50 10.68
CA ASN A 307 -17.98 22.18 10.77
C ASN A 307 -17.67 21.29 9.55
N ASN A 308 -16.59 21.58 8.80
CA ASN A 308 -16.23 20.85 7.59
C ASN A 308 -15.47 19.54 7.92
N PHE A 309 -15.41 18.63 6.95
CA PHE A 309 -14.52 17.49 7.00
C PHE A 309 -13.06 17.91 6.73
N PRO A 310 -12.05 17.23 7.33
CA PRO A 310 -10.69 17.32 6.83
C PRO A 310 -10.66 16.87 5.38
N SER A 311 -10.02 17.69 4.55
CA SER A 311 -10.03 17.50 3.11
C SER A 311 -8.70 17.91 2.46
N TYR A 312 -8.47 17.35 1.28
CA TYR A 312 -7.32 17.65 0.43
C TYR A 312 -7.77 17.73 -1.03
N LYS A 313 -7.24 18.69 -1.78
CA LYS A 313 -7.57 18.89 -3.19
C LYS A 313 -6.50 18.24 -4.05
N TRP A 314 -6.84 17.09 -4.64
CA TRP A 314 -5.96 16.35 -5.54
C TRP A 314 -6.16 16.78 -6.99
N GLU A 315 -5.13 17.36 -7.59
CA GLU A 315 -5.03 17.49 -9.04
C GLU A 315 -4.79 16.09 -9.64
N LEU A 316 -5.78 15.56 -10.35
CA LEU A 316 -5.73 14.22 -10.93
C LEU A 316 -4.58 14.13 -11.95
N PRO A 317 -3.92 12.96 -12.07
CA PRO A 317 -2.88 12.76 -13.08
C PRO A 317 -3.43 12.98 -14.49
N ASN A 318 -2.52 13.29 -15.41
CA ASN A 318 -2.74 13.30 -16.85
C ASN A 318 -2.03 12.06 -17.41
N PHE A 319 -2.74 11.20 -18.13
CA PHE A 319 -2.19 9.99 -18.76
C PHE A 319 -1.81 10.21 -20.23
N TYR A 320 -1.77 11.46 -20.68
CA TYR A 320 -1.17 11.93 -21.93
C TYR A 320 -1.71 11.27 -23.21
N GLY A 321 -3.01 11.01 -23.24
CA GLY A 321 -3.69 10.50 -24.43
C GLY A 321 -3.48 9.01 -24.68
N LEU A 322 -3.36 8.21 -23.62
CA LEU A 322 -3.76 6.80 -23.68
C LEU A 322 -5.17 6.71 -24.29
N LEU A 323 -5.37 5.77 -25.21
CA LEU A 323 -6.66 5.58 -25.89
C LEU A 323 -7.73 5.00 -24.95
N GLU A 324 -7.28 4.31 -23.91
CA GLU A 324 -8.10 3.59 -22.96
C GLU A 324 -8.12 4.30 -21.60
N SER A 325 -9.25 4.20 -20.90
CA SER A 325 -9.38 4.68 -19.52
C SER A 325 -8.39 4.00 -18.57
N GLN A 326 -8.11 4.63 -17.44
CA GLN A 326 -7.38 4.03 -16.33
C GLN A 326 -8.33 3.56 -15.25
N GLU A 327 -8.14 2.35 -14.75
CA GLU A 327 -8.86 1.79 -13.60
C GLU A 327 -7.97 1.92 -12.37
N CYS A 328 -8.44 2.68 -11.39
CA CYS A 328 -7.60 3.19 -10.30
C CYS A 328 -8.10 2.77 -8.92
N VAL A 329 -7.17 2.87 -7.97
CA VAL A 329 -7.35 2.68 -6.53
C VAL A 329 -6.54 3.82 -5.88
N LEU A 330 -7.14 4.76 -5.16
CA LEU A 330 -6.42 5.83 -4.40
C LEU A 330 -6.11 5.31 -2.96
N ARG A 331 -5.45 6.03 -2.03
CA ARG A 331 -5.19 5.66 -0.61
C ARG A 331 -5.21 6.86 0.35
N ILE A 332 -5.34 6.65 1.66
CA ILE A 332 -5.06 7.63 2.74
C ILE A 332 -4.36 7.03 3.98
N ARG A 333 -3.12 7.44 4.32
CA ARG A 333 -2.40 7.10 5.57
C ARG A 333 -3.10 7.80 6.73
N TYR A 334 -3.11 7.17 7.89
CA TYR A 334 -3.49 7.73 9.16
C TYR A 334 -2.67 7.02 10.25
N ASN A 335 -1.44 7.49 10.37
CA ASN A 335 -0.57 7.24 11.50
C ASN A 335 -0.95 8.19 12.64
N VAL A 336 -0.95 7.68 13.88
CA VAL A 336 -1.17 8.49 15.08
C VAL A 336 -0.20 8.06 16.18
N THR A 337 0.39 9.05 16.86
CA THR A 337 1.08 8.86 18.13
C THR A 337 0.58 9.87 19.15
N THR A 338 0.51 9.46 20.42
CA THR A 338 0.15 10.36 21.52
C THR A 338 1.32 11.30 21.82
N ASN A 339 1.00 12.52 22.25
CA ASN A 339 1.97 13.51 22.71
C ASN A 339 2.64 13.13 24.05
N ASP A 340 2.12 12.13 24.77
CA ASP A 340 2.65 11.61 26.03
C ASP A 340 4.06 11.03 25.93
N ASN A 341 4.47 10.62 24.72
CA ASN A 341 5.83 10.16 24.44
C ASN A 341 6.51 11.11 23.46
N LEU A 342 7.77 11.45 23.75
CA LEU A 342 8.70 12.01 22.76
C LEU A 342 9.16 10.90 21.79
N ASP A 343 8.20 10.24 21.14
CA ASP A 343 8.47 9.33 20.02
C ASP A 343 8.80 10.21 18.82
N ASP A 344 10.10 10.44 18.63
CA ASP A 344 10.60 10.96 17.37
C ASP A 344 10.22 9.96 16.27
N PHE A 345 9.27 10.33 15.39
CA PHE A 345 9.00 9.58 14.14
C PHE A 345 10.26 9.44 13.24
N ALA A 346 11.38 10.05 13.63
CA ALA A 346 12.68 10.01 12.99
C ALA A 346 13.78 9.30 13.82
N SER A 347 13.49 8.80 15.03
CA SER A 347 14.44 7.98 15.81
C SER A 347 14.30 6.49 15.55
N ASP A 348 13.40 6.09 14.64
CA ASP A 348 13.60 4.85 13.91
C ASP A 348 14.88 5.05 13.07
N THR A 349 16.01 4.58 13.58
CA THR A 349 17.30 4.60 12.86
C THR A 349 17.32 3.56 11.73
N SER A 350 16.22 3.48 11.00
CA SER A 350 16.06 2.87 9.67
C SER A 350 16.61 3.81 8.59
N LYS A 351 17.75 4.48 8.88
CA LYS A 351 18.75 4.67 7.83
C LYS A 351 19.11 3.28 7.34
N GLY A 352 18.58 2.91 6.17
CA GLY A 352 19.04 1.73 5.47
C GLY A 352 20.56 1.75 5.42
N TYR A 353 21.20 0.58 5.56
CA TYR A 353 22.65 0.48 5.75
C TYR A 353 23.48 0.83 4.49
N PHE A 354 22.86 1.55 3.55
CA PHE A 354 23.24 1.71 2.16
C PHE A 354 23.30 3.20 1.81
N ALA A 355 24.45 3.81 2.12
CA ALA A 355 24.92 4.88 1.26
C ALA A 355 25.14 4.30 -0.14
N GLY A 356 24.70 5.03 -1.18
CA GLY A 356 24.55 4.47 -2.51
C GLY A 356 25.84 3.87 -3.10
N LEU A 357 25.67 2.77 -3.82
CA LEU A 357 26.56 2.40 -4.93
C LEU A 357 25.80 2.65 -6.22
N GLU A 358 26.03 3.86 -6.76
CA GLU A 358 25.53 4.35 -8.03
C GLU A 358 25.83 3.36 -9.16
N SER A 359 24.87 3.18 -10.05
CA SER A 359 25.07 2.56 -11.36
C SER A 359 24.50 3.49 -12.41
N HIS A 360 25.35 4.33 -12.99
CA HIS A 360 25.00 5.12 -14.16
C HIS A 360 24.88 4.20 -15.38
N ASP A 361 23.65 3.86 -15.76
CA ASP A 361 23.25 3.70 -17.15
C ASP A 361 21.73 3.79 -17.26
N ASP A 362 21.22 5.01 -17.16
CA ASP A 362 19.83 5.31 -17.47
C ASP A 362 19.52 4.90 -18.91
N PRO A 363 18.37 4.24 -19.19
CA PRO A 363 17.99 3.90 -20.54
C PRO A 363 17.76 5.18 -21.35
N LYS A 364 18.75 5.57 -22.16
CA LYS A 364 18.71 6.71 -23.06
C LYS A 364 17.71 6.45 -24.20
N VAL A 365 16.42 6.69 -23.94
CA VAL A 365 15.37 6.63 -24.96
C VAL A 365 15.55 7.82 -25.91
N PRO A 366 15.91 7.60 -27.21
CA PRO A 366 16.06 8.70 -28.14
C PRO A 366 14.68 9.26 -28.53
N CYS A 367 14.52 10.57 -28.39
CA CYS A 367 13.26 11.24 -28.74
C CYS A 367 12.99 11.14 -30.25
N LEU A 368 11.98 10.36 -30.64
CA LEU A 368 11.52 10.32 -32.03
C LEU A 368 10.75 11.61 -32.35
N SER A 369 11.33 12.43 -33.24
CA SER A 369 10.70 13.65 -33.73
C SER A 369 9.37 13.33 -34.43
N ARG A 370 8.30 14.02 -33.99
CA ARG A 370 6.90 13.91 -34.47
C ARG A 370 6.76 13.40 -35.92
N SER A 371 6.48 12.11 -36.05
CA SER A 371 5.72 11.55 -37.17
C SER A 371 4.62 10.65 -36.59
N HIS A 372 3.47 10.57 -37.27
CA HIS A 372 2.37 9.71 -36.85
C HIS A 372 2.71 8.24 -37.14
N SER A 373 3.54 7.65 -36.29
CA SER A 373 3.93 6.24 -36.34
C SER A 373 3.62 5.60 -35.00
N ARG A 374 2.66 4.66 -34.98
CA ARG A 374 2.32 3.85 -33.81
C ARG A 374 3.56 3.10 -33.34
N PHE A 375 4.03 3.44 -32.15
CA PHE A 375 4.75 2.49 -31.31
C PHE A 375 3.73 1.88 -30.36
N PRO A 376 3.62 0.55 -30.24
CA PRO A 376 2.96 -0.03 -29.09
C PRO A 376 3.73 0.42 -27.86
N ALA A 377 3.03 0.88 -26.82
CA ALA A 377 3.64 0.97 -25.51
C ALA A 377 4.24 -0.41 -25.19
N GLN A 378 5.50 -0.44 -24.76
CA GLN A 378 6.03 -1.64 -24.12
C GLN A 378 5.33 -1.75 -22.77
N THR A 379 4.18 -2.42 -22.80
CA THR A 379 3.58 -3.03 -21.63
C THR A 379 4.67 -3.79 -20.89
N ALA A 380 4.77 -3.57 -19.58
CA ALA A 380 5.57 -4.46 -18.74
C ALA A 380 5.06 -5.88 -18.99
N THR A 381 5.91 -6.73 -19.59
CA THR A 381 5.44 -7.98 -20.17
C THR A 381 4.93 -8.91 -19.08
N ASP A 382 3.64 -9.21 -19.14
CA ASP A 382 2.97 -10.19 -18.30
C ASP A 382 3.55 -11.59 -18.62
N ILE A 383 4.46 -12.10 -17.78
CA ILE A 383 5.02 -13.46 -17.91
C ILE A 383 4.09 -14.45 -17.19
N SER A 384 2.85 -14.52 -17.67
CA SER A 384 1.81 -15.46 -17.22
C SER A 384 1.46 -16.49 -18.32
N SER A 385 2.47 -17.09 -18.94
CA SER A 385 2.26 -18.31 -19.74
C SER A 385 3.44 -19.28 -19.71
N ILE A 386 3.15 -20.56 -19.96
CA ILE A 386 4.08 -21.70 -20.05
C ILE A 386 4.64 -22.22 -18.70
N ARG A 387 3.84 -23.07 -18.02
CA ARG A 387 4.33 -24.34 -17.46
C ARG A 387 3.27 -25.43 -17.60
N GLN A 388 3.41 -26.28 -18.63
CA GLN A 388 2.79 -27.60 -18.63
C GLN A 388 3.69 -28.59 -17.90
N ASN A 389 3.06 -29.49 -17.12
CA ASN A 389 3.52 -30.82 -16.73
C ASN A 389 5.03 -31.05 -16.47
N HIS A 390 5.38 -31.35 -15.23
CA HIS A 390 6.09 -32.61 -14.94
C HIS A 390 5.88 -33.06 -13.48
N GLN A 391 5.34 -34.27 -13.30
CA GLN A 391 5.26 -34.93 -12.00
C GLN A 391 6.66 -35.42 -11.56
N LYS A 392 6.94 -35.38 -10.25
CA LYS A 392 7.47 -36.54 -9.53
C LYS A 392 7.30 -36.47 -8.00
N THR A 393 6.95 -37.63 -7.45
CA THR A 393 6.71 -37.99 -6.05
C THR A 393 7.96 -38.05 -5.18
N TRP A 394 7.82 -37.87 -3.85
CA TRP A 394 8.39 -38.61 -2.67
C TRP A 394 7.98 -37.75 -1.43
N ALA A 395 7.14 -38.14 -0.46
CA ALA A 395 7.33 -39.10 0.65
C ALA A 395 8.61 -38.83 1.49
N SER A 396 8.62 -38.74 2.83
CA SER A 396 7.57 -38.82 3.89
C SER A 396 8.16 -38.38 5.27
N GLU A 397 7.37 -38.49 6.35
CA GLU A 397 7.77 -38.54 7.79
C GLU A 397 8.00 -37.21 8.55
N ASP A 398 6.92 -36.72 9.17
CA ASP A 398 6.68 -36.55 10.61
C ASP A 398 7.85 -36.28 11.59
N ASP A 399 7.69 -35.28 12.47
CA ASP A 399 7.68 -35.52 13.93
C ASP A 399 7.02 -34.36 14.74
N GLU A 400 6.39 -34.68 15.87
CA GLU A 400 5.65 -33.74 16.73
C GLU A 400 6.53 -32.99 17.75
N ALA A 401 6.19 -31.74 18.07
CA ALA A 401 6.43 -31.17 19.40
C ALA A 401 5.43 -30.05 19.75
N THR A 402 4.65 -30.26 20.82
CA THR A 402 3.69 -29.28 21.35
C THR A 402 4.29 -28.42 22.46
N SER A 403 3.98 -27.12 22.49
CA SER A 403 4.02 -26.31 23.73
C SER A 403 3.22 -25.01 23.57
N SER A 404 2.91 -24.34 24.68
CA SER A 404 1.70 -23.52 24.80
C SER A 404 1.88 -22.12 25.39
N ARG A 405 0.98 -21.20 24.95
CA ARG A 405 0.36 -20.09 25.71
C ARG A 405 1.11 -18.76 25.96
N HIS A 406 0.36 -17.71 25.60
CA HIS A 406 0.11 -16.43 26.29
C HIS A 406 0.95 -15.18 25.91
N SER A 407 0.21 -14.23 25.33
CA SER A 407 0.45 -12.80 25.05
C SER A 407 0.54 -11.96 26.37
N PRO A 408 0.81 -10.61 26.38
CA PRO A 408 0.23 -9.59 25.48
C PRO A 408 1.09 -8.35 25.03
N LEU A 409 0.73 -7.82 23.85
CA LEU A 409 0.56 -6.41 23.41
C LEU A 409 1.57 -5.34 23.92
N SER A 410 2.24 -4.56 23.05
CA SER A 410 1.70 -3.27 22.52
C SER A 410 2.75 -2.45 21.71
N SER A 411 2.53 -1.15 21.42
CA SER A 411 2.16 -0.66 20.07
C SER A 411 2.17 0.87 19.85
N THR A 412 2.81 1.35 18.76
CA THR A 412 2.71 2.72 18.15
C THR A 412 2.44 2.56 16.62
N THR A 413 1.66 3.44 15.96
CA THR A 413 0.80 3.02 14.83
C THR A 413 0.86 3.90 13.56
N SER A 414 1.38 3.37 12.43
CA SER A 414 1.18 3.87 11.06
C SER A 414 0.20 2.98 10.27
N ARG A 415 -0.64 3.53 9.37
CA ARG A 415 -1.72 2.82 8.61
C ARG A 415 -2.05 3.53 7.31
N GLN A 416 -2.43 2.87 6.20
CA GLN A 416 -2.91 3.48 4.92
C GLN A 416 -4.19 2.78 4.39
N LEU A 417 -5.15 3.53 3.85
CA LEU A 417 -6.55 3.13 3.58
C LEU A 417 -6.94 3.28 2.09
N PHE A 418 -7.08 2.19 1.32
CA PHE A 418 -7.29 2.26 -0.15
C PHE A 418 -8.72 2.66 -0.59
N TRP A 419 -8.77 3.75 -1.37
CA TRP A 419 -9.81 4.43 -2.17
C TRP A 419 -10.08 3.69 -3.50
N LYS A 420 -11.19 3.93 -4.22
CA LYS A 420 -11.42 3.47 -5.62
C LYS A 420 -12.38 4.38 -6.39
#